data_AF-I0H3V7-F1
#
_entry.id   AF-I0H3V7-F1
#
_cell.length_a   1.000
_cell.length_b   1.000
_cell.length_c   1.000
_cell.angle_alpha   90.00
_cell.angle_beta   90.00
_cell.angle_gamma   90.00
#
_symmetry.space_group_name_H-M   'P 1'
#
loop_
_entity.id
_entity.type
_entity.pdbx_description
1 polymer ?
#
loop_
_entity_poly.entity_id
_entity_poly.type
_entity_poly.pdbx_seq_one_letter_code
_entity_poly.pdbx_strand_id
1 'polypeptide(L)' 'MSEEEELIEPHPDLVRLCEALNLPKPGPWTRAEMDEFWEKEKRADEVVAEMMARRARRAA' A
#
# COMPACT_ATOMS: atom_id res chain seq x y z
N MET A 1 2.62 -28.58 -11.21
CA MET A 1 1.70 -28.38 -10.08
C MET A 1 1.06 -27.03 -10.32
N SER A 2 -0.27 -26.98 -10.40
CA SER A 2 -1.00 -25.73 -10.57
C SER A 2 -0.77 -24.84 -9.34
N GLU A 3 0.05 -23.81 -9.49
CA GLU A 3 0.13 -22.72 -8.53
C GLU A 3 -1.21 -21.98 -8.60
N GLU A 4 -2.20 -22.43 -7.83
CA GLU A 4 -3.34 -21.58 -7.49
C GLU A 4 -2.77 -20.39 -6.72
N GLU A 5 -2.69 -19.24 -7.38
CA GLU A 5 -2.31 -17.98 -6.74
C GLU A 5 -3.22 -17.76 -5.53
N GLU A 6 -2.63 -17.76 -4.33
CA GLU A 6 -3.36 -17.58 -3.09
C GLU A 6 -3.87 -16.14 -3.03
N LEU A 7 -5.16 -15.97 -3.31
CA LEU A 7 -5.86 -14.70 -3.22
C LEU A 7 -6.10 -14.33 -1.74
N ILE A 8 -5.70 -13.12 -1.40
CA ILE A 8 -5.89 -12.48 -0.11
C ILE A 8 -7.11 -11.58 -0.22
N GLU A 9 -8.18 -11.98 0.44
CA GLU A 9 -9.42 -11.20 0.50
C GLU A 9 -9.24 -9.94 1.37
N PRO A 10 -9.82 -8.79 0.96
CA PRO A 10 -9.73 -7.56 1.72
C PRO A 10 -10.48 -7.67 3.06
N HIS A 11 -9.94 -7.03 4.10
CA HIS A 11 -10.55 -7.05 5.42
C HIS A 11 -11.99 -6.46 5.39
N PRO A 12 -12.98 -7.06 6.08
CA PRO A 12 -14.37 -6.59 6.06
C PRO A 12 -14.56 -5.13 6.47
N ASP A 13 -13.71 -4.61 7.36
CA ASP A 13 -13.77 -3.21 7.78
C ASP A 13 -13.36 -2.25 6.66
N LEU A 14 -12.39 -2.64 5.82
CA LEU A 14 -11.99 -1.85 4.67
C LEU A 14 -13.11 -1.79 3.63
N VAL A 15 -13.78 -2.92 3.38
CA VAL A 15 -14.94 -2.98 2.49
C VAL A 15 -16.05 -2.05 3.00
N ARG A 16 -16.38 -2.11 4.30
CA ARG A 16 -17.38 -1.23 4.93
C ARG A 16 -17.00 0.25 4.84
N LEU A 17 -15.72 0.58 5.02
CA LEU A 17 -15.22 1.94 4.88
C LEU A 17 -15.37 2.45 3.43
N CYS A 18 -14.98 1.64 2.44
CA CYS A 18 -15.14 2.00 1.03
C CYS A 18 -16.61 2.24 0.68
N GLU A 19 -17.53 1.39 1.15
CA GLU A 19 -18.97 1.58 0.96
C GLU A 19 -19.47 2.89 1.60
N ALA A 20 -19.07 3.18 2.84
CA ALA A 20 -19.48 4.40 3.55
C ALA A 20 -19.00 5.69 2.87
N LEU A 21 -17.84 5.63 2.21
CA LEU A 21 -17.24 6.75 1.48
C LEU A 21 -17.67 6.81 -0.01
N ASN A 22 -18.56 5.91 -0.44
CA ASN A 22 -18.95 5.74 -1.85
C ASN A 22 -17.74 5.56 -2.79
N LEU A 23 -16.74 4.83 -2.32
CA LEU A 23 -15.54 4.45 -3.07
C LEU A 23 -15.74 3.07 -3.72
N PRO A 24 -14.96 2.76 -4.77
CA PRO A 24 -14.92 1.41 -5.34
C PRO A 24 -14.60 0.36 -4.27
N LYS A 25 -15.26 -0.80 -4.34
CA LYS A 25 -14.95 -1.92 -3.45
C LYS A 25 -13.53 -2.42 -3.73
N PRO A 26 -12.72 -2.68 -2.70
CA PRO A 26 -11.41 -3.29 -2.90
C PRO A 26 -11.59 -4.72 -3.45
N GLY A 27 -10.78 -5.08 -4.44
CA GLY A 27 -10.68 -6.46 -4.92
C GLY A 27 -9.66 -7.27 -4.11
N PRO A 28 -9.65 -8.61 -4.24
CA PRO A 28 -8.62 -9.45 -3.64
C PRO A 28 -7.25 -9.16 -4.26
N TRP A 29 -6.20 -9.38 -3.48
CA TRP A 29 -4.81 -9.21 -3.91
C TRP A 29 -4.09 -10.54 -3.86
N THR A 30 -3.10 -10.73 -4.70
CA THR A 30 -2.14 -11.82 -4.57
C THR A 30 -1.05 -11.46 -3.55
N ARG A 31 -0.34 -12.47 -3.05
CA ARG A 31 0.87 -12.23 -2.23
C ARG A 31 1.92 -11.39 -2.98
N ALA A 32 2.10 -11.66 -4.27
CA ALA A 32 3.06 -10.93 -5.09
C ALA A 32 2.70 -9.43 -5.22
N GLU A 33 1.42 -9.11 -5.42
CA GLU A 33 0.95 -7.72 -5.46
C GLU A 33 1.13 -7.02 -4.10
N MET A 34 0.89 -7.73 -3.00
CA MET A 34 1.17 -7.20 -1.67
C MET A 34 2.66 -6.92 -1.47
N ASP A 35 3.54 -7.87 -1.79
CA ASP A 35 4.98 -7.70 -1.63
C ASP A 35 5.49 -6.51 -2.47
N GLU A 36 5.02 -6.39 -3.71
CA GLU A 36 5.33 -5.24 -4.57
C GLU A 36 4.84 -3.91 -3.97
N PHE A 37 3.66 -3.90 -3.37
CA PHE A 37 3.12 -2.71 -2.70
C PHE A 37 4.00 -2.30 -1.51
N TRP A 38 4.38 -3.24 -0.64
CA TRP A 38 5.24 -2.96 0.51
C TRP A 38 6.62 -2.45 0.11
N GLU A 39 7.21 -2.99 -0.96
CA GLU A 39 8.47 -2.47 -1.49
C GLU A 39 8.33 -1.04 -2.00
N LYS A 40 7.23 -0.72 -2.72
CA LYS A 40 6.95 0.63 -3.20
C LYS A 40 6.73 1.61 -2.04
N GLU A 41 5.99 1.22 -1.01
CA GLU A 41 5.75 2.04 0.17
C GLU A 41 7.06 2.36 0.90
N LYS A 42 7.87 1.33 1.19
CA LYS A 42 9.17 1.51 1.84
C LYS A 42 10.07 2.47 1.07
N ARG A 43 10.13 2.33 -0.26
CA ARG A 43 10.92 3.23 -1.11
C ARG A 43 10.38 4.65 -1.10
N ALA A 44 9.06 4.83 -1.09
CA ALA A 44 8.45 6.15 -1.00
C ALA A 44 8.80 6.83 0.34
N ASP A 45 8.75 6.09 1.45
CA ASP A 45 9.14 6.59 2.77
C ASP A 45 10.59 7.05 2.83
N GLU A 46 11.51 6.27 2.25
CA GLU A 46 12.93 6.66 2.15
C GLU A 46 13.11 7.98 1.38
N VAL A 47 12.38 8.14 0.26
CA VAL A 47 12.40 9.37 -0.55
C VAL A 47 11.85 10.55 0.25
N VAL A 48 10.72 10.38 0.93
CA VAL A 48 10.12 11.44 1.76
C VAL A 48 11.05 11.83 2.91
N ALA A 49 11.65 10.86 3.59
CA ALA A 49 12.61 11.10 4.65
C ALA A 49 13.84 11.89 4.15
N GLU A 50 14.36 11.54 2.98
CA GLU A 50 15.46 12.30 2.37
C GLU A 50 15.06 13.73 2.04
N MET A 51 13.87 13.94 1.44
CA MET A 51 13.36 15.27 1.12
C MET A 51 13.20 16.14 2.37
N MET A 52 12.66 15.58 3.46
CA MET A 52 12.53 16.28 4.74
C MET A 52 13.89 16.62 5.34
N ALA A 53 14.86 15.70 5.31
CA ALA A 53 16.22 15.94 5.81
C ALA A 53 16.97 17.00 4.99
N ARG A 54 16.76 17.05 3.66
CA ARG A 54 17.29 18.11 2.80
C ARG A 54 16.64 19.46 3.12
N ARG A 55 15.32 19.49 3.36
CA ARG A 55 14.59 20.72 3.72
C ARG A 55 15.07 21.27 5.07
N ALA A 56 15.23 20.42 6.07
CA ALA A 56 15.74 20.81 7.38
C ALA A 56 17.14 21.45 7.30
N ARG A 57 18.05 20.86 6.53
CA ARG A 57 19.41 21.40 6.30
C ARG A 57 19.45 22.75 5.58
N ARG A 58 18.43 23.10 4.79
CA ARG A 58 18.33 24.41 4.12
C ARG A 58 17.72 25.49 5.00
N ALA A 59 17.00 25.10 6.05
CA ALA A 59 16.32 26.01 6.97
C ALA A 59 17.16 26.35 8.22
N ALA A 60 18.26 25.61 8.44
CA ALA A 60 19.27 25.85 9.47
C ALA A 60 20.44 26.68 8.91
#